data_AF-A0A919I2F3-F1
#
_entry.id   AF-A0A919I2F3-F1
#
_cell.length_a   1.000
_cell.length_b   1.000
_cell.length_c   1.000
_cell.angle_alpha   90.00
_cell.angle_beta   90.00
_cell.angle_gamma   90.00
#
_symmetry.space_group_name_H-M   'P 1'
#
loop_
_entity.id
_entity.type
_entity.pdbx_description
1 polymer ?
#
loop_
_entity_poly.entity_id
_entity_poly.type
_entity_poly.pdbx_seq_one_letter_code
_entity_poly.pdbx_strand_id
1 'polypeptide(L)'
;MTLQNKRLTGIVLGIALLLLIPFIAMQFTTEVHWTLIDFVAAGALLFATGLACEFVIRKVSKVEYRVVMCLAILAVFFIIWVQLAVGIF
;
A
#
# COMPACT_ATOMS: atom_id res chain seq x y z
N MET A 1 10.54 26.05 6.42
CA MET A 1 9.57 25.41 5.52
C MET A 1 9.45 23.92 5.85
N THR A 2 8.74 23.57 6.92
CA THR A 2 8.52 22.16 7.30
C THR A 2 7.02 21.92 7.26
N LEU A 3 6.50 21.66 6.05
CA LEU A 3 5.10 21.34 5.87
C LEU A 3 4.78 20.06 6.66
N GLN A 4 3.89 20.24 7.61
CA GLN A 4 3.46 19.30 8.62
C GLN A 4 2.61 18.20 7.95
N ASN A 5 3.27 17.30 7.22
CA ASN A 5 2.70 16.22 6.41
C ASN A 5 2.21 15.04 7.26
N LYS A 6 1.47 15.31 8.35
CA LYS A 6 0.94 14.27 9.27
C LYS A 6 0.25 13.11 8.54
N ARG A 7 -0.42 13.39 7.42
CA ARG A 7 -1.12 12.40 6.59
C ARG A 7 -0.14 11.45 5.88
N LEU A 8 0.89 12.00 5.25
CA LEU A 8 1.97 11.26 4.59
C LEU A 8 2.78 10.44 5.60
N THR A 9 3.08 11.02 6.77
CA THR A 9 3.72 10.29 7.88
C THR A 9 2.87 9.12 8.33
N GLY A 10 1.54 9.28 8.43
CA GLY A 10 0.61 8.19 8.75
C GLY A 10 0.58 7.09 7.69
N ILE A 11 0.61 7.44 6.39
CA ILE A 11 0.69 6.47 5.30
C ILE A 11 1.99 5.65 5.40
N VAL A 12 3.14 6.32 5.54
CA VAL A 12 4.44 5.63 5.64
C VAL A 12 4.52 4.76 6.89
N LEU A 13 4.02 5.22 8.03
CA LEU A 13 3.93 4.42 9.25
C LEU A 13 3.03 3.19 9.07
N GLY A 14 1.87 3.35 8.42
CA GLY A 14 0.97 2.24 8.13
C GLY A 14 1.60 1.19 7.21
N ILE A 15 2.34 1.64 6.20
CA ILE A 15 3.09 0.75 5.29
C ILE A 15 4.16 -0.02 6.06
N ALA A 16 4.95 0.67 6.91
CA ALA A 16 5.98 0.03 7.72
C ALA A 16 5.37 -1.00 8.70
N LEU A 17 4.23 -0.68 9.31
CA LEU A 17 3.52 -1.59 10.22
C LEU A 17 2.99 -2.83 9.48
N LEU A 18 2.46 -2.64 8.27
CA LEU A 18 1.98 -3.75 7.42
C LEU A 18 3.13 -4.66 6.97
N LEU A 19 4.27 -4.09 6.56
CA LEU A 19 5.45 -4.85 6.14
C LEU A 19 6.17 -5.53 7.31
N LEU A 20 5.98 -5.05 8.55
CA LEU A 20 6.46 -5.75 9.74
C LEU A 20 5.78 -7.11 9.92
N ILE A 21 4.53 -7.29 9.46
CA ILE A 21 3.82 -8.56 9.57
C ILE A 21 4.56 -9.70 8.85
N PRO A 22 4.84 -9.62 7.53
CA PRO A 22 5.61 -10.66 6.84
C PRO A 22 7.04 -10.76 7.37
N PHE A 23 7.68 -9.63 7.72
CA PHE A 23 9.03 -9.65 8.28
C PHE A 23 9.13 -10.46 9.57
N ILE A 24 8.18 -10.26 10.50
CA ILE A 24 8.07 -11.01 11.74
C ILE A 24 7.68 -12.46 11.44
N ALA A 25 6.71 -12.70 10.54
CA ALA A 25 6.28 -14.04 10.16
C ALA A 25 7.42 -14.90 9.60
N MET A 26 8.33 -14.31 8.82
CA MET A 26 9.55 -14.98 8.33
C MET A 26 10.50 -15.41 9.44
N GLN A 27 10.46 -14.76 10.62
CA GLN A 27 11.29 -15.17 11.76
C GLN A 27 10.71 -16.39 12.49
N PHE A 28 9.40 -16.64 12.35
CA PHE A 28 8.70 -17.72 13.04
C PHE A 28 8.36 -18.90 12.14
N THR A 29 8.27 -18.70 10.82
CA THR A 29 7.81 -19.71 9.86
C THR A 29 8.62 -19.66 8.58
N THR A 30 8.83 -20.82 7.96
CA THR A 30 9.32 -20.98 6.59
C THR A 30 8.20 -21.01 5.54
N GLU A 31 6.95 -20.74 5.93
CA GLU A 31 5.83 -20.68 4.97
C GLU A 31 5.78 -19.33 4.25
N VAL A 32 6.25 -18.27 4.93
CA VAL A 32 6.40 -16.94 4.36
C VAL A 32 7.86 -16.77 3.95
N HIS A 33 8.12 -16.67 2.65
CA HIS A 33 9.46 -16.43 2.10
C HIS A 33 9.43 -15.21 1.19
N TRP A 34 9.56 -14.02 1.77
CA TRP A 34 9.67 -12.77 1.02
C TRP A 34 11.14 -12.39 0.84
N THR A 35 11.54 -12.15 -0.40
CA THR A 35 12.83 -11.55 -0.73
C THR A 35 12.81 -10.05 -0.48
N LEU A 36 13.98 -9.42 -0.44
CA LEU A 36 14.09 -7.95 -0.40
C LEU A 36 13.28 -7.26 -1.50
N ILE A 37 13.19 -7.88 -2.68
CA ILE A 37 12.45 -7.34 -3.82
C ILE A 37 10.95 -7.35 -3.52
N ASP A 38 10.43 -8.38 -2.84
CA ASP A 38 9.01 -8.46 -2.46
C ASP A 38 8.65 -7.35 -1.45
N PHE A 39 9.52 -7.08 -0.48
CA PHE A 39 9.34 -5.96 0.45
C PHE A 39 9.34 -4.61 -0.26
N VAL A 40 10.25 -4.40 -1.21
CA VAL A 40 10.31 -3.15 -2.00
C VAL A 40 9.11 -3.02 -2.92
N ALA A 41 8.68 -4.09 -3.58
CA ALA A 41 7.52 -4.11 -4.46
C ALA A 41 6.23 -3.85 -3.68
N ALA A 42 6.01 -4.55 -2.57
CA ALA A 42 4.86 -4.34 -1.69
C ALA A 42 4.87 -2.93 -1.08
N GLY A 43 6.03 -2.44 -0.65
CA GLY A 43 6.20 -1.08 -0.13
C GLY A 43 5.89 -0.01 -1.17
N ALA A 44 6.42 -0.14 -2.39
CA ALA A 44 6.16 0.77 -3.50
C ALA A 44 4.68 0.76 -3.90
N LEU A 45 4.06 -0.42 -3.95
CA LEU A 45 2.65 -0.58 -4.29
C LEU A 45 1.73 0.07 -3.25
N LEU A 46 1.97 -0.18 -1.96
CA LEU A 46 1.21 0.44 -0.87
C LEU A 46 1.42 1.96 -0.83
N PHE A 47 2.65 2.43 -1.07
CA PHE A 47 2.97 3.85 -1.12
C PHE A 47 2.27 4.55 -2.28
N ALA A 48 2.30 3.96 -3.48
CA ALA A 48 1.59 4.46 -4.65
C ALA A 48 0.07 4.51 -4.40
N THR A 49 -0.49 3.48 -3.77
CA THR A 49 -1.91 3.40 -3.41
C THR A 49 -2.28 4.50 -2.40
N GLY A 50 -1.47 4.70 -1.36
CA GLY A 50 -1.66 5.76 -0.36
C GLY A 50 -1.61 7.16 -0.97
N LEU A 51 -0.64 7.42 -1.86
CA LEU A 51 -0.53 8.67 -2.60
C LEU A 51 -1.70 8.90 -3.55
N ALA A 52 -2.12 7.88 -4.29
CA ALA A 52 -3.25 7.96 -5.21
C ALA A 52 -4.55 8.27 -4.45
N CYS A 53 -4.80 7.59 -3.34
CA CYS A 53 -5.91 7.89 -2.44
C CYS A 53 -5.82 9.33 -1.92
N GLU A 54 -4.66 9.79 -1.43
CA GLU A 54 -4.52 11.17 -0.94
C GLU A 54 -4.74 12.20 -2.05
N PHE A 55 -4.32 11.91 -3.29
CA PHE A 55 -4.55 12.75 -4.45
C PHE A 55 -6.05 12.87 -4.78
N VAL A 56 -6.78 11.75 -4.78
CA VAL A 56 -8.24 11.72 -4.97
C VAL A 56 -8.93 12.54 -3.88
N ILE A 57 -8.55 12.36 -2.63
CA ILE A 57 -9.11 13.08 -1.48
C ILE A 57 -8.92 14.59 -1.61
N ARG A 58 -7.79 15.04 -2.16
CA ARG A 58 -7.48 16.46 -2.35
C ARG A 58 -8.16 17.06 -3.58
N LYS A 59 -8.30 16.28 -4.66
CA LYS A 59 -8.82 16.75 -5.96
C LYS A 59 -10.36 16.70 -6.02
N VAL A 60 -10.98 15.72 -5.36
CA VAL A 60 -12.41 15.44 -5.49
C VAL A 60 -13.17 15.95 -4.26
N SER A 61 -14.02 16.95 -4.47
CA SER A 61 -14.85 17.54 -3.40
C SER A 61 -16.07 16.69 -3.04
N LYS A 62 -16.62 15.93 -4.00
CA LYS A 62 -17.81 15.09 -3.80
C LYS A 62 -17.44 13.74 -3.18
N VAL A 63 -18.06 13.42 -2.05
CA VAL A 63 -17.80 12.19 -1.28
C VAL A 63 -18.12 10.93 -2.09
N GLU A 64 -19.21 10.92 -2.87
CA GLU A 64 -19.58 9.77 -3.70
C GLU A 64 -18.49 9.40 -4.71
N TYR A 65 -18.01 10.39 -5.48
CA TYR A 65 -16.93 10.20 -6.45
C TYR A 65 -15.62 9.80 -5.79
N ARG A 66 -15.35 10.35 -4.60
CA ARG A 66 -14.16 9.99 -3.81
C ARG A 66 -14.19 8.52 -3.38
N VAL A 67 -15.34 8.00 -2.95
CA VAL A 67 -15.49 6.59 -2.56
C VAL A 67 -15.31 5.67 -3.77
N VAL A 68 -15.95 5.99 -4.90
CA VAL A 68 -15.82 5.19 -6.14
C VAL A 68 -14.37 5.16 -6.64
N MET A 69 -13.67 6.30 -6.64
CA MET A 69 -12.27 6.35 -7.05
C MET A 69 -11.35 5.60 -6.08
N CYS A 70 -11.55 5.74 -4.76
CA CYS A 70 -10.79 4.95 -3.80
C CYS A 70 -11.03 3.45 -3.96
N LEU A 71 -12.28 3.02 -4.22
CA LEU A 71 -12.60 1.63 -4.50
C LEU A 71 -11.90 1.12 -5.77
N ALA A 72 -11.89 1.92 -6.84
CA ALA A 72 -11.18 1.57 -8.07
C ALA A 72 -9.67 1.42 -7.84
N ILE A 73 -9.06 2.34 -7.08
CA ILE A 73 -7.64 2.27 -6.70
C ILE A 73 -7.36 1.00 -5.88
N LEU A 74 -8.23 0.67 -4.92
CA LEU A 74 -8.09 -0.55 -4.12
C LEU A 74 -8.27 -1.81 -4.96
N ALA A 75 -9.19 -1.82 -5.93
CA ALA A 75 -9.37 -2.95 -6.83
C ALA A 75 -8.10 -3.19 -7.68
N VAL A 76 -7.50 -2.13 -8.23
CA VAL A 76 -6.22 -2.22 -8.96
C VAL A 76 -5.10 -2.71 -8.04
N PHE A 77 -5.03 -2.19 -6.82
CA PHE A 77 -4.08 -2.66 -5.80
C PHE A 77 -4.21 -4.16 -5.57
N PHE A 78 -5.42 -4.68 -5.33
CA PHE A 78 -5.65 -6.10 -5.11
C PHE A 78 -5.30 -6.96 -6.33
N ILE A 79 -5.60 -6.49 -7.55
CA ILE A 79 -5.23 -7.19 -8.78
C ILE A 79 -3.70 -7.34 -8.88
N ILE A 80 -2.96 -6.25 -8.66
CA ILE A 80 -1.49 -6.28 -8.71
C ILE A 80 -0.94 -7.13 -7.57
N TRP A 81 -1.53 -7.04 -6.38
CA TRP A 81 -1.13 -7.84 -5.23
C TRP A 81 -1.28 -9.34 -5.49
N VAL A 82 -2.42 -9.76 -6.04
CA VAL A 82 -2.67 -11.17 -6.39
C VAL A 82 -1.70 -11.64 -7.46
N GLN A 83 -1.42 -10.83 -8.48
CA GLN A 83 -0.45 -11.19 -9.52
C GLN A 83 0.96 -11.41 -8.95
N LEU A 84 1.40 -10.53 -8.04
CA LEU A 84 2.69 -10.66 -7.35
C LEU A 84 2.71 -11.86 -6.40
N ALA A 85 1.63 -12.09 -5.66
CA ALA A 85 1.55 -13.14 -4.63
C ALA A 85 1.40 -14.55 -5.21
N VAL A 86 0.66 -14.70 -6.30
CA VAL A 86 0.44 -16.02 -6.95
C VAL A 86 1.61 -16.39 -7.87
N GLY A 87 2.53 -15.45 -8.15
CA GLY A 87 3.70 -15.72 -8.97
C GLY A 87 3.32 -16.17 -10.38
N ILE A 88 2.40 -15.45 -11.03
CA ILE A 88 1.92 -15.80 -12.39
C ILE A 88 3.02 -15.55 -13.46
N PHE A 89 4.26 -15.25 -13.06
CA PHE A 89 5.41 -15.03 -13.95
C PHE A 89 6.67 -15.75 -13.47
#